data_AF-A0A2T9JDF1-F1
#
_entry.id   AF-A0A2T9JDF1-F1
#
_cell.length_a   1.000
_cell.length_b   1.000
_cell.length_c   1.000
_cell.angle_alpha   90.00
_cell.angle_beta   90.00
_cell.angle_gamma   90.00
#
_symmetry.space_group_name_H-M   'P 1'
#
loop_
_entity.id
_entity.type
_entity.pdbx_description
1 polymer ?
#
loop_
_entity_poly.entity_id
_entity_poly.type
_entity_poly.pdbx_seq_one_letter_code
_entity_poly.pdbx_strand_id
1 'polypeptide(L)'
;MQRVFVLAASAIALLSAPAAFAGEVTVKVAGRTTAAVHADIVKAATSVCQEDNGSTTYGADVLPYCIRDVARAAVEKVGSPTLTAYDKTQWRPNGLIKTASAR
;
A
#
# COMPACT_ATOMS: atom_id res chain seq x y z
N MET A 1 -11.74 46.80 24.97
CA MET A 1 -12.69 45.98 24.17
C MET A 1 -11.88 45.54 22.94
N GLN A 2 -11.48 44.29 22.71
CA GLN A 2 -12.25 43.05 22.66
C GLN A 2 -11.32 41.84 22.91
N ARG A 3 -11.90 40.79 23.52
CA ARG A 3 -11.24 39.58 24.00
C ARG A 3 -11.40 38.44 22.97
N VAL A 4 -10.35 37.60 22.88
CA VAL A 4 -10.38 36.14 22.60
C VAL A 4 -10.77 35.69 21.17
N PHE A 5 -9.94 34.85 20.54
CA PHE A 5 -10.26 33.45 20.18
C PHE A 5 -8.99 32.70 19.77
N VAL A 6 -8.66 31.67 20.56
CA VAL A 6 -7.77 30.55 20.25
C VAL A 6 -8.40 29.71 19.14
N LEU A 7 -7.62 29.17 18.20
CA LEU A 7 -7.88 27.87 17.57
C LEU A 7 -6.63 27.31 16.89
N ALA A 8 -6.27 26.10 17.31
CA ALA A 8 -5.24 25.25 16.76
C ALA A 8 -5.67 24.64 15.42
N ALA A 9 -4.71 24.29 14.55
CA ALA A 9 -4.64 23.00 13.84
C ALA A 9 -3.68 23.05 12.64
N SER A 10 -2.83 22.01 12.55
CA SER A 10 -2.28 21.38 11.33
C SER A 10 -1.50 22.26 10.35
N ALA A 11 -0.24 21.97 10.04
CA ALA A 11 0.22 20.67 9.59
C ALA A 11 1.69 20.47 9.98
N ILE A 12 1.96 19.30 10.54
CA ILE A 12 3.29 18.74 10.68
C ILE A 12 3.86 18.58 9.27
N ALA A 13 4.70 19.52 8.86
CA ALA A 13 5.63 19.32 7.77
C ALA A 13 6.71 18.35 8.27
N LEU A 14 6.48 17.04 8.12
CA LEU A 14 7.51 16.03 8.29
C LEU A 14 7.57 15.18 7.01
N LEU A 15 8.49 15.59 6.13
CA LEU A 15 9.42 14.73 5.42
C LEU A 15 8.81 13.64 4.54
N SER A 16 8.39 14.00 3.34
CA SER A 16 8.47 13.08 2.19
C SER A 16 9.92 13.03 1.69
N ALA A 17 10.79 12.33 2.42
CA ALA A 17 12.07 11.88 1.88
C ALA A 17 11.85 10.50 1.23
N PRO A 18 12.13 10.31 -0.06
CA PRO A 18 12.13 8.98 -0.68
C PRO A 18 13.36 8.26 -0.16
N ALA A 19 13.14 7.38 0.80
CA ALA A 19 14.20 6.66 1.45
C ALA A 19 14.30 5.27 0.82
N ALA A 20 15.29 5.11 -0.06
CA ALA A 20 15.83 3.80 -0.43
C ALA A 20 16.45 3.17 0.84
N PHE A 21 15.61 2.65 1.71
CA PHE A 21 16.03 1.87 2.87
C PHE A 21 15.54 0.44 2.68
N ALA A 22 16.49 -0.45 2.38
CA ALA A 22 16.45 -1.85 2.76
C ALA A 22 16.60 -1.99 4.28
N GLY A 23 15.76 -1.28 5.03
CA GLY A 23 15.63 -1.34 6.47
C GLY A 23 14.24 -1.87 6.77
N GLU A 24 14.17 -2.98 7.49
CA GLU A 24 12.92 -3.59 7.91
C GLU A 24 12.22 -2.64 8.90
N VAL A 25 11.27 -1.83 8.42
CA VAL A 25 10.51 -0.90 9.26
C VAL A 25 9.30 -1.63 9.82
N THR A 26 9.46 -2.20 11.02
CA THR A 26 8.36 -2.86 11.73
C THR A 26 7.43 -1.81 12.35
N VAL A 27 6.39 -1.41 11.61
CA VAL A 27 5.35 -0.49 12.10
C VAL A 27 4.42 -1.24 13.06
N LYS A 28 4.30 -0.78 14.31
CA LYS A 28 3.32 -1.30 15.27
C LYS A 28 1.90 -0.98 14.78
N VAL A 29 1.22 -2.00 14.24
CA VAL A 29 -0.14 -1.94 13.69
C VAL A 29 -1.23 -1.92 14.79
N ALA A 30 -0.96 -1.29 15.95
CA ALA A 30 -1.99 -1.15 16.98
C ALA A 30 -3.04 -0.12 16.51
N GLY A 31 -4.12 -0.61 15.89
CA GLY A 31 -5.28 0.20 15.46
C GLY A 31 -5.54 0.29 13.96
N ARG A 32 -4.71 -0.29 13.08
CA ARG A 32 -5.04 -0.36 11.63
C ARG A 32 -5.73 -1.67 11.28
N THR A 33 -6.74 -1.59 10.41
CA THR A 33 -7.47 -2.75 9.92
C THR A 33 -6.60 -3.58 8.96
N THR A 34 -6.84 -4.88 8.90
CA THR A 34 -6.19 -5.79 7.93
C THR A 34 -6.32 -5.29 6.49
N ALA A 35 -7.46 -4.66 6.16
CA ALA A 35 -7.70 -4.05 4.87
C ALA A 35 -6.79 -2.85 4.58
N ALA A 36 -6.54 -1.99 5.57
CA ALA A 36 -5.64 -0.84 5.40
C ALA A 36 -4.20 -1.28 5.18
N VAL A 37 -3.73 -2.27 5.94
CA VAL A 37 -2.38 -2.84 5.76
C VAL A 37 -2.24 -3.51 4.40
N HIS A 38 -3.24 -4.26 3.96
CA HIS A 38 -3.24 -4.86 2.62
C HIS A 38 -3.20 -3.80 1.52
N ALA A 39 -4.00 -2.74 1.65
CA ALA A 39 -4.01 -1.63 0.69
C ALA A 39 -2.65 -0.92 0.60
N ASP A 40 -1.99 -0.70 1.75
CA ASP A 40 -0.64 -0.11 1.80
C ASP A 40 0.38 -1.02 1.09
N ILE A 41 0.29 -2.35 1.29
CA ILE A 41 1.14 -3.33 0.61
C ILE A 41 0.91 -3.32 -0.91
N VAL A 42 -0.35 -3.35 -1.36
CA VAL A 42 -0.69 -3.35 -2.78
C VAL A 42 -0.24 -2.05 -3.44
N LYS A 43 -0.36 -0.91 -2.75
CA LYS A 43 0.10 0.38 -3.22
C LYS A 43 1.64 0.40 -3.38
N ALA A 44 2.36 -0.12 -2.41
CA ALA A 44 3.81 -0.25 -2.49
C ALA A 44 4.24 -1.18 -3.65
N ALA A 45 3.58 -2.34 -3.78
CA ALA A 45 3.80 -3.27 -4.89
C ALA A 45 3.52 -2.62 -6.25
N THR A 46 2.47 -1.80 -6.34
CA THR A 46 2.14 -1.04 -7.56
C THR A 46 3.25 -0.08 -7.94
N SER A 47 3.84 0.65 -6.99
CA SER A 47 4.97 1.56 -7.28
C SER A 47 6.15 0.79 -7.87
N VAL A 48 6.57 -0.28 -7.20
CA VAL A 48 7.71 -1.10 -7.63
C VAL A 48 7.45 -1.71 -9.02
N CYS A 49 6.27 -2.30 -9.24
CA CYS A 49 5.94 -2.90 -10.52
C CYS A 49 5.81 -1.89 -11.67
N GLN A 50 5.42 -0.63 -11.39
CA GLN A 50 5.38 0.45 -12.38
C GLN A 50 6.79 0.92 -12.74
N GLU A 51 7.69 1.02 -11.77
CA GLU A 51 9.10 1.36 -12.01
C GLU A 51 9.79 0.29 -12.87
N ASP A 52 9.54 -0.99 -12.57
CA ASP A 52 10.19 -2.11 -13.27
C ASP A 52 9.58 -2.41 -14.65
N ASN A 53 8.25 -2.31 -14.80
CA ASN A 53 7.55 -2.78 -16.00
C ASN A 53 6.75 -1.72 -16.75
N GLY A 54 6.56 -0.52 -16.19
CA GLY A 54 5.68 0.50 -16.75
C GLY A 54 6.11 1.04 -18.12
N SER A 55 7.39 0.95 -18.45
CA SER A 55 7.96 1.36 -19.76
C SER A 55 8.05 0.22 -20.78
N THR A 56 7.70 -1.01 -20.39
CA THR A 56 7.81 -2.18 -21.26
C THR A 56 6.62 -2.30 -22.21
N THR A 57 6.83 -2.85 -23.41
CA THR A 57 5.77 -3.04 -24.43
C THR A 57 4.58 -3.86 -23.93
N TYR A 58 4.79 -4.72 -22.93
CA TYR A 58 3.77 -5.55 -22.30
C TYR A 58 3.41 -5.10 -20.88
N GLY A 59 3.78 -3.87 -20.50
CA GLY A 59 3.64 -3.37 -19.14
C GLY A 59 2.21 -3.50 -18.61
N ALA A 60 1.20 -3.20 -19.45
CA ALA A 60 -0.21 -3.32 -19.07
C ALA A 60 -0.66 -4.76 -18.75
N ASP A 61 -0.11 -5.75 -19.47
CA ASP A 61 -0.46 -7.15 -19.28
C ASP A 61 0.28 -7.76 -18.09
N VAL A 62 1.53 -7.34 -17.86
CA VAL A 62 2.42 -7.88 -16.83
C VAL A 62 2.19 -7.25 -15.45
N LEU A 63 1.80 -5.97 -15.41
CA LEU A 63 1.57 -5.23 -14.16
C LEU A 63 0.67 -5.95 -13.15
N PRO A 64 -0.55 -6.42 -13.51
CA PRO A 64 -1.45 -7.02 -12.54
C PRO A 64 -0.89 -8.32 -11.93
N TYR A 65 -0.10 -9.08 -12.71
CA TYR A 65 0.58 -10.28 -12.20
C TYR A 65 1.73 -9.92 -11.26
N CYS A 66 2.55 -8.93 -11.65
CA CYS A 66 3.63 -8.42 -10.80
C CYS A 66 3.08 -7.93 -9.46
N ILE A 67 2.04 -7.10 -9.47
CA ILE A 67 1.47 -6.52 -8.25
C ILE A 67 0.95 -7.62 -7.33
N ARG A 68 0.24 -8.62 -7.89
CA ARG A 68 -0.27 -9.76 -7.12
C ARG A 68 0.86 -10.55 -6.46
N ASP A 69 1.90 -10.90 -7.20
CA ASP A 69 2.96 -11.78 -6.73
C ASP A 69 3.85 -11.06 -5.70
N VAL A 70 4.16 -9.78 -5.94
CA VAL A 70 4.90 -8.92 -5.00
C VAL A 70 4.07 -8.68 -3.72
N ALA A 71 2.78 -8.39 -3.84
CA ALA A 71 1.91 -8.20 -2.68
C ALA A 71 1.80 -9.49 -1.84
N ARG A 72 1.63 -10.66 -2.48
CA ARG A 72 1.61 -11.94 -1.77
C ARG A 72 2.91 -12.21 -1.02
N ALA A 73 4.06 -12.01 -1.67
CA ALA A 73 5.35 -12.19 -1.03
C ALA A 73 5.55 -11.24 0.17
N ALA A 74 5.05 -10.00 0.07
CA ALA A 74 5.08 -9.04 1.18
C ALA A 74 4.15 -9.46 2.33
N VAL A 75 2.93 -9.92 2.02
CA VAL A 75 1.98 -10.43 3.03
C VAL A 75 2.54 -11.63 3.78
N GLU A 76 3.21 -12.55 3.08
CA GLU A 76 3.87 -13.72 3.69
C GLU A 76 4.99 -13.30 4.66
N LYS A 77 5.77 -12.27 4.31
CA LYS A 77 6.82 -11.71 5.21
C LYS A 77 6.25 -11.04 6.46
N VAL A 78 5.05 -10.45 6.38
CA VAL A 78 4.38 -9.87 7.56
C VAL A 78 3.99 -10.95 8.58
N GLY A 79 3.85 -12.21 8.16
CA GLY A 79 3.61 -13.34 9.06
C GLY A 79 2.23 -13.31 9.75
N SER A 80 1.31 -12.46 9.29
CA SER A 80 -0.03 -12.33 9.87
C SER A 80 -1.01 -13.29 9.18
N PRO A 81 -1.62 -14.25 9.90
CA PRO A 81 -2.58 -15.18 9.31
C PRO A 81 -3.86 -14.48 8.85
N THR A 82 -4.27 -13.39 9.51
CA THR A 82 -5.45 -12.60 9.11
C THR A 82 -5.18 -11.85 7.80
N LEU A 83 -3.98 -11.30 7.64
CA LEU A 83 -3.57 -10.62 6.41
C LEU A 83 -3.42 -11.61 5.24
N THR A 84 -2.87 -12.79 5.51
CA THR A 84 -2.75 -13.88 4.52
C THR A 84 -4.12 -14.37 4.06
N ALA A 85 -5.06 -14.56 4.99
CA ALA A 85 -6.43 -14.93 4.65
C ALA A 85 -7.10 -13.81 3.83
N TYR A 86 -6.93 -12.54 4.24
CA TYR A 86 -7.47 -11.40 3.53
C TYR A 86 -6.94 -11.32 2.09
N ASP A 87 -5.63 -11.41 1.89
CA ASP A 87 -4.99 -11.40 0.57
C ASP A 87 -5.59 -12.47 -0.37
N LYS A 88 -5.74 -13.71 0.11
CA LYS A 88 -6.37 -14.79 -0.66
C LYS A 88 -7.81 -14.47 -1.11
N THR A 89 -8.56 -13.69 -0.32
CA THR A 89 -9.91 -13.27 -0.71
C THR A 89 -9.92 -12.17 -1.77
N GLN A 90 -8.92 -11.27 -1.77
CA GLN A 90 -8.84 -10.15 -2.71
C GLN A 90 -8.48 -10.61 -4.13
N TRP A 91 -7.58 -11.59 -4.25
CA TRP A 91 -7.10 -12.07 -5.57
C TRP A 91 -7.88 -13.25 -6.14
N ARG A 92 -9.13 -13.45 -5.71
CA ARG A 92 -10.02 -14.44 -6.36
C ARG A 92 -10.30 -13.99 -7.80
N PRO A 93 -10.58 -14.92 -8.74
CA PRO A 93 -10.82 -14.60 -10.16
C PRO A 93 -11.92 -13.55 -10.43
N ASN A 94 -12.77 -13.24 -9.44
CA ASN A 94 -13.81 -12.21 -9.51
C ASN A 94 -13.55 -10.97 -8.59
N GLY A 95 -12.44 -10.91 -7.85
CA GLY A 95 -12.15 -9.87 -6.85
C GLY A 95 -11.21 -8.76 -7.34
N LEU A 96 -10.46 -9.04 -8.40
CA LEU A 96 -9.39 -8.19 -8.96
C LEU A 96 -9.86 -6.90 -9.66
N ILE A 97 -11.16 -6.73 -9.84
CA ILE A 97 -11.72 -5.66 -10.70
C ILE A 97 -11.66 -4.28 -10.01
N LYS A 98 -11.50 -4.20 -8.68
CA LYS A 98 -11.83 -2.96 -7.96
C LYS A 98 -10.67 -1.98 -7.67
N THR A 99 -9.41 -2.36 -7.81
CA THR A 99 -8.27 -1.48 -7.44
C THR A 99 -7.55 -0.82 -8.62
N ALA A 100 -7.84 -1.21 -9.86
CA ALA A 100 -7.26 -0.58 -11.06
C ALA A 100 -8.11 0.57 -11.63
N SER A 101 -9.30 0.82 -11.09
CA SER A 101 -10.23 1.86 -11.56
C SER A 101 -10.40 2.98 -10.53
N ALA A 102 -9.31 3.68 -10.23
CA ALA A 102 -9.36 4.99 -9.59
C ALA A 102 -8.33 5.89 -10.28
N ARG A 103 -8.72 6.39 -11.45
CA ARG A 103 -8.17 7.61 -12.05
C ARG A 103 -9.18 8.72 -11.80
#